data_AF-A0A7K0BYX0-F1
#
_entry.id   AF-A0A7K0BYX0-F1
#
_cell.length_a   1.000
_cell.length_b   1.000
_cell.length_c   1.000
_cell.angle_alpha   90.00
_cell.angle_beta   90.00
_cell.angle_gamma   90.00
#
_symmetry.space_group_name_H-M   'P 1'
#
loop_
_entity.id
_entity.type
_entity.pdbx_description
1 polymer ?
#
loop_
_entity_poly.entity_id
_entity_poly.type
_entity_poly.pdbx_seq_one_letter_code
_entity_poly.pdbx_strand_id
1 'polypeptide(L)'
;MTDVAPDADEAEGRSGGRPVHRPPALVVGVGAVRGVTAAEVGALIDAALAGHDPGSVRVVAAKAGEPGIVAAARERGWPVVSYPAEILAGVAVPNPSELVRGHAGTPSVAEASALHAARMYGRGGELIVPKIKSGRVTVAVARLVPHAVRVPGAAR
;
A
#
# COMPACT_ATOMS: atom_id res chain seq x y z
N MET A 1 -2.52 -32.73 -65.47
CA MET A 1 -3.87 -32.51 -64.93
C MET A 1 -3.92 -33.27 -63.61
N THR A 2 -3.61 -32.70 -62.46
CA THR A 2 -3.54 -31.29 -62.06
C THR A 2 -2.54 -31.19 -60.91
N ASP A 3 -1.68 -30.18 -60.99
CA ASP A 3 -0.80 -29.68 -59.95
C ASP A 3 -1.64 -28.92 -58.91
N VAL A 4 -1.47 -29.21 -57.61
CA VAL A 4 -2.00 -28.36 -56.53
C VAL A 4 -1.02 -28.38 -55.36
N ALA A 5 -0.24 -27.31 -55.23
CA ALA A 5 0.41 -26.91 -53.99
C ALA A 5 -0.65 -26.49 -52.95
N PRO A 6 -0.35 -26.56 -51.64
CA PRO A 6 -0.89 -25.59 -50.70
C PRO A 6 0.18 -24.58 -50.29
N ASP A 7 -0.26 -23.33 -50.39
CA ASP A 7 0.40 -22.08 -50.08
C ASP A 7 0.96 -21.98 -48.66
N ALA A 8 1.93 -21.06 -48.58
CA ALA A 8 2.51 -20.54 -47.36
C ALA A 8 1.51 -19.78 -46.49
N ASP A 9 1.91 -19.62 -45.23
CA ASP A 9 1.57 -18.50 -44.36
C ASP A 9 0.17 -18.50 -43.73
N GLU A 10 0.07 -19.02 -42.49
CA GLU A 10 -0.73 -18.37 -41.44
C GLU A 10 -0.03 -18.53 -40.09
N ALA A 11 0.95 -17.67 -39.87
CA ALA A 11 1.58 -17.45 -38.58
C ALA A 11 1.08 -16.11 -38.00
N GLU A 12 -0.08 -16.07 -37.35
CA GLU A 12 -0.49 -14.93 -36.51
C GLU A 12 -1.37 -15.44 -35.36
N GLY A 13 -1.27 -15.04 -34.10
CA GLY A 13 -0.42 -14.07 -33.44
C GLY A 13 -0.85 -14.12 -31.97
N ARG A 14 -0.31 -15.09 -31.20
CA ARG A 14 -0.52 -15.08 -29.74
C ARG A 14 0.40 -14.01 -29.18
N SER A 15 -0.15 -12.82 -28.96
CA SER A 15 0.42 -11.79 -28.09
C SER A 15 0.56 -12.35 -26.67
N GLY A 16 1.59 -13.16 -26.46
CA GLY A 16 2.02 -13.68 -25.18
C GLY A 16 2.69 -12.57 -24.38
N GLY A 17 1.89 -11.61 -23.91
CA GLY A 17 2.35 -10.72 -22.85
C GLY A 17 2.66 -11.59 -21.64
N ARG A 18 3.96 -11.79 -21.34
CA ARG A 18 4.37 -12.44 -20.08
C ARG A 18 3.65 -11.72 -18.93
N PRO A 19 3.02 -12.44 -17.99
CA PRO A 19 2.39 -11.80 -16.84
C PRO A 19 3.43 -10.97 -16.12
N VAL A 20 3.26 -9.65 -16.16
CA VAL A 20 4.10 -8.72 -15.43
C VAL A 20 3.70 -8.86 -13.97
N HIS A 21 4.53 -9.54 -13.17
CA HIS A 21 4.35 -9.58 -11.73
C HIS A 21 4.55 -8.17 -11.17
N ARG A 22 3.46 -7.45 -10.89
CA ARG A 22 3.55 -6.20 -10.13
C ARG A 22 3.59 -6.56 -8.64
N PRO A 23 4.72 -6.36 -7.96
CA PRO A 23 4.77 -6.57 -6.52
C PRO A 23 3.75 -5.66 -5.83
N PRO A 24 3.18 -6.08 -4.67
CA PRO A 24 2.27 -5.27 -3.89
C PRO A 24 2.87 -3.87 -3.64
N ALA A 25 2.10 -2.83 -4.01
CA ALA A 25 2.57 -1.46 -4.07
C ALA A 25 1.82 -0.50 -3.12
N LEU A 26 0.86 -1.00 -2.34
CA LEU A 26 0.08 -0.19 -1.41
C LEU A 26 0.56 -0.40 0.03
N VAL A 27 0.62 0.69 0.76
CA VAL A 27 0.89 0.73 2.19
C VAL A 27 -0.31 1.35 2.87
N VAL A 28 -0.88 0.65 3.85
CA VAL A 28 -1.99 1.15 4.65
C VAL A 28 -1.44 1.69 5.96
N GLY A 29 -1.50 3.00 6.17
CA GLY A 29 -1.15 3.62 7.44
C GLY A 29 -2.35 3.68 8.36
N VAL A 30 -2.20 3.26 9.61
CA VAL A 30 -3.28 3.19 10.60
C VAL A 30 -2.87 3.90 11.88
N GLY A 31 -3.71 4.82 12.33
CA GLY A 31 -3.66 5.40 13.66
C GLY A 31 -4.93 5.03 14.42
N ALA A 32 -4.81 4.67 15.68
CA ALA A 32 -5.96 4.43 16.55
C ALA A 32 -5.66 4.85 17.98
N VAL A 33 -6.71 5.13 18.75
CA VAL A 33 -6.59 5.20 20.21
C VAL A 33 -6.61 3.77 20.79
N ARG A 34 -6.13 3.60 22.02
CA ARG A 34 -6.08 2.29 22.68
C ARG A 34 -7.45 1.62 22.77
N GLY A 35 -7.47 0.29 22.60
CA GLY A 35 -8.65 -0.54 22.78
C GLY A 35 -9.67 -0.46 21.64
N VAL A 36 -9.22 -0.19 20.40
CA VAL A 36 -10.04 -0.43 19.21
C VAL A 36 -10.08 -1.92 18.87
N THR A 37 -11.21 -2.36 18.33
CA THR A 37 -11.42 -3.74 17.89
C THR A 37 -10.87 -3.97 16.49
N ALA A 38 -10.59 -5.23 16.15
CA ALA A 38 -10.21 -5.61 14.78
C ALA A 38 -11.29 -5.25 13.76
N ALA A 39 -12.57 -5.39 14.13
CA ALA A 39 -13.70 -5.05 13.28
C ALA A 39 -13.78 -3.54 12.98
N GLU A 40 -13.64 -2.67 14.00
CA GLU A 40 -13.59 -1.21 13.81
C GLU A 40 -12.45 -0.79 12.87
N VAL A 41 -11.27 -1.40 13.04
CA VAL A 41 -10.10 -1.11 12.20
C VAL A 41 -10.29 -1.63 10.78
N GLY A 42 -10.68 -2.90 10.65
CA GLY A 42 -10.86 -3.57 9.37
C GLY A 42 -11.91 -2.88 8.49
N ALA A 43 -13.05 -2.49 9.07
CA ALA A 43 -14.10 -1.78 8.34
C ALA A 43 -13.59 -0.46 7.73
N LEU A 44 -12.76 0.29 8.46
CA LEU A 44 -12.21 1.53 7.93
C LEU A 44 -11.10 1.29 6.89
N ILE A 45 -10.31 0.22 7.03
CA ILE A 45 -9.33 -0.16 6.02
C ILE A 45 -10.03 -0.57 4.72
N ASP A 46 -11.08 -1.37 4.80
CA ASP A 46 -11.83 -1.83 3.62
C ASP A 46 -12.48 -0.63 2.90
N ALA A 47 -13.02 0.33 3.67
CA ALA A 47 -13.53 1.59 3.11
C ALA A 47 -12.43 2.42 2.43
N ALA A 48 -11.23 2.51 3.02
CA ALA A 48 -10.10 3.23 2.43
C ALA A 48 -9.57 2.55 1.15
N LEU A 49 -9.72 1.22 1.05
CA LEU A 49 -9.31 0.44 -0.10
C LEU A 49 -10.44 0.24 -1.13
N ALA A 50 -11.59 0.88 -0.96
CA ALA A 50 -12.68 0.81 -1.94
C ALA A 50 -12.18 1.30 -3.31
N GLY A 51 -12.20 0.42 -4.31
CA GLY A 51 -11.64 0.70 -5.65
C GLY A 51 -10.16 0.35 -5.82
N HIS A 52 -9.55 -0.31 -4.83
CA HIS A 52 -8.19 -0.85 -4.88
C HIS A 52 -8.20 -2.36 -4.61
N ASP A 53 -7.31 -3.09 -5.26
CA ASP A 53 -7.15 -4.53 -5.03
C ASP A 53 -6.48 -4.79 -3.66
N PRO A 54 -7.13 -5.50 -2.72
CA PRO A 54 -6.52 -5.91 -1.45
C PRO A 54 -5.21 -6.69 -1.62
N GLY A 55 -5.04 -7.43 -2.72
CA GLY A 55 -3.80 -8.14 -3.06
C GLY A 55 -2.62 -7.21 -3.36
N SER A 56 -2.89 -5.93 -3.62
CA SER A 56 -1.86 -4.90 -3.79
C SER A 56 -1.33 -4.33 -2.46
N VAL A 57 -1.95 -4.67 -1.32
CA VAL A 57 -1.47 -4.25 0.00
C VAL A 57 -0.20 -5.02 0.36
N ARG A 58 0.88 -4.28 0.53
CA ARG A 58 2.18 -4.80 0.95
C ARG A 58 2.27 -4.95 2.46
N VAL A 59 1.78 -3.95 3.20
CA VAL A 59 1.98 -3.84 4.65
C VAL A 59 1.00 -2.86 5.28
N VAL A 60 0.66 -3.11 6.54
CA VAL A 60 -0.01 -2.16 7.43
C VAL A 60 1.04 -1.49 8.33
N ALA A 61 1.09 -0.16 8.34
CA ALA A 61 2.06 0.63 9.10
C ALA A 61 1.36 1.42 10.22
N ALA A 62 1.95 1.48 11.41
CA ALA A 62 1.40 2.21 12.56
C ALA A 62 2.50 2.83 13.44
N LYS A 63 2.13 3.68 14.41
CA LYS A 63 3.06 4.19 15.44
C LYS A 63 3.38 3.14 16.52
N ALA A 64 2.43 2.28 16.84
CA ALA A 64 2.57 1.21 17.81
C ALA A 64 1.67 0.03 17.40
N GLY A 65 2.04 -1.18 17.80
CA GLY A 65 1.27 -2.40 17.53
C GLY A 65 0.02 -2.52 18.40
N GLU A 66 -0.96 -1.64 18.22
CA GLU A 66 -2.27 -1.77 18.88
C GLU A 66 -2.89 -3.14 18.52
N PRO A 67 -3.35 -3.94 19.50
CA PRO A 67 -3.84 -5.31 19.24
C PRO A 67 -4.95 -5.38 18.18
N GLY A 68 -5.85 -4.38 18.15
CA GLY A 68 -6.90 -4.30 17.12
C GLY A 68 -6.35 -4.12 15.71
N ILE A 69 -5.28 -3.34 15.54
CA ILE A 69 -4.62 -3.17 14.23
C ILE A 69 -3.93 -4.46 13.81
N VAL A 70 -3.21 -5.11 14.73
CA VAL A 70 -2.52 -6.37 14.46
C VAL A 70 -3.50 -7.48 14.08
N ALA A 71 -4.62 -7.58 14.80
CA ALA A 71 -5.67 -8.55 14.50
C ALA A 71 -6.32 -8.28 13.14
N ALA A 72 -6.70 -7.03 12.82
CA ALA A 72 -7.31 -6.69 11.54
C ALA A 72 -6.39 -6.97 10.33
N ALA A 73 -5.08 -6.74 10.48
CA ALA A 73 -4.10 -7.06 9.46
C ALA A 73 -3.91 -8.57 9.31
N ARG A 74 -3.85 -9.31 10.42
CA ARG A 74 -3.73 -10.78 10.44
C ARG A 74 -4.91 -11.46 9.75
N GLU A 75 -6.13 -10.99 9.99
CA GLU A 75 -7.36 -11.49 9.32
C GLU A 75 -7.28 -11.37 7.79
N ARG A 76 -6.48 -10.41 7.28
CA ARG A 76 -6.28 -10.16 5.84
C ARG A 76 -4.95 -10.71 5.31
N GLY A 77 -4.17 -11.39 6.15
CA GLY A 77 -2.87 -11.94 5.78
C GLY A 77 -1.78 -10.88 5.52
N TRP A 78 -1.95 -9.66 6.03
CA TRP A 78 -1.00 -8.57 5.80
C TRP A 78 0.01 -8.44 6.94
N PRO A 79 1.30 -8.23 6.63
CA PRO A 79 2.29 -7.94 7.66
C PRO A 79 2.04 -6.55 8.28
N VAL A 80 2.48 -6.41 9.53
CA VAL A 80 2.39 -5.14 10.28
C VAL A 80 3.79 -4.63 10.61
N VAL A 81 4.01 -3.34 10.41
CA VAL A 81 5.23 -2.64 10.85
C VAL A 81 4.87 -1.47 11.75
N SER A 82 5.75 -1.19 12.71
CA SER A 82 5.59 -0.08 13.65
C SER A 82 6.78 0.86 13.57
N TYR A 83 6.53 2.17 13.69
CA TYR A 83 7.57 3.19 13.67
C TYR A 83 7.47 4.10 14.90
N PRO A 84 8.60 4.47 15.53
CA PRO A 84 8.61 5.40 16.66
C PRO A 84 7.96 6.74 16.32
N ALA A 85 7.42 7.41 17.34
CA ALA A 85 6.75 8.70 17.20
C ALA A 85 7.65 9.76 16.55
N GLU A 86 8.92 9.73 16.92
CA GLU A 86 9.97 10.66 16.56
C GLU A 86 10.26 10.57 15.07
N ILE A 87 10.32 9.34 14.54
CA ILE A 87 10.46 9.08 13.10
C ILE A 87 9.26 9.63 12.34
N LEU A 88 8.05 9.33 12.81
CA LEU A 88 6.83 9.77 12.14
C LEU A 88 6.65 11.30 12.21
N ALA A 89 7.10 11.95 13.29
CA ALA A 89 7.01 13.40 13.45
C ALA A 89 7.83 14.17 12.40
N GLY A 90 8.91 13.58 11.87
CA GLY A 90 9.71 14.16 10.79
C GLY A 90 9.11 13.96 9.39
N VAL A 91 7.98 13.28 9.26
CA VAL A 91 7.35 13.02 7.96
C VAL A 91 6.46 14.18 7.56
N ALA A 92 6.78 14.84 6.45
CA ALA A 92 5.85 15.79 5.83
C ALA A 92 4.61 15.07 5.31
N VAL A 93 3.42 15.56 5.69
CA VAL A 93 2.12 15.02 5.28
C VAL A 93 1.22 16.15 4.79
N PRO A 94 0.31 15.89 3.83
CA PRO A 94 -0.56 16.93 3.27
C PRO A 94 -1.67 17.39 4.23
N ASN A 95 -2.12 16.54 5.17
CA ASN A 95 -3.21 16.88 6.10
C ASN A 95 -2.78 16.66 7.56
N PRO A 96 -2.02 17.59 8.17
CA PRO A 96 -1.70 17.49 9.60
C PRO A 96 -2.99 17.43 10.45
N SER A 97 -2.99 16.70 11.56
CA SER A 97 -4.15 16.67 12.49
C SER A 97 -4.08 17.83 13.48
N GLU A 98 -5.23 18.44 13.81
CA GLU A 98 -5.32 19.60 14.71
C GLU A 98 -4.84 19.34 16.17
N LEU A 99 -4.76 18.07 16.60
CA LEU A 99 -4.31 17.67 17.95
C LEU A 99 -2.78 17.79 18.21
N VAL A 100 -2.05 18.52 17.36
CA VAL A 100 -0.58 18.52 17.29
C VAL A 100 0.06 19.87 17.69
N ARG A 101 -0.63 20.68 18.52
CA ARG A 101 -0.04 21.91 19.10
C ARG A 101 0.28 21.82 20.60
N GLY A 102 0.39 20.60 21.14
CA GLY A 102 0.72 20.37 22.55
C GLY A 102 2.20 20.10 22.79
N HIS A 103 2.67 18.91 22.43
CA HIS A 103 4.04 18.46 22.75
C HIS A 103 4.46 17.44 21.67
N ALA A 104 5.46 17.76 20.85
CA ALA A 104 6.10 16.87 19.86
C ALA A 104 5.14 16.04 18.96
N GLY A 105 4.06 16.66 18.47
CA GLY A 105 2.98 15.92 17.80
C GLY A 105 3.34 15.51 16.37
N THR A 106 3.12 14.23 16.07
CA THR A 106 3.24 13.66 14.73
C THR A 106 2.13 14.24 13.83
N PRO A 107 2.45 14.81 12.66
CA PRO A 107 1.44 15.27 11.72
C PRO A 107 0.72 14.04 11.16
N SER A 108 -0.49 13.73 11.65
CA SER A 108 -1.29 12.55 11.27
C SER A 108 -0.51 11.22 11.25
N VAL A 109 -0.54 10.45 12.35
CA VAL A 109 0.13 9.13 12.43
C VAL A 109 -0.17 8.21 11.24
N ALA A 110 -1.43 8.20 10.75
CA ALA A 110 -1.82 7.36 9.61
C ALA A 110 -1.10 7.78 8.32
N GLU A 111 -1.10 9.07 7.95
CA GLU A 111 -0.42 9.54 6.74
C GLU A 111 1.09 9.41 6.87
N ALA A 112 1.65 9.78 8.04
CA ALA A 112 3.07 9.70 8.30
C ALA A 112 3.60 8.27 8.19
N SER A 113 2.90 7.30 8.81
CA SER A 113 3.28 5.88 8.76
C SER A 113 3.14 5.29 7.36
N ALA A 114 2.07 5.62 6.62
CA ALA A 114 1.89 5.18 5.24
C ALA A 114 3.02 5.68 4.33
N LEU A 115 3.30 6.98 4.36
CA LEU A 115 4.35 7.60 3.53
C LEU A 115 5.75 7.13 3.93
N HIS A 116 6.02 6.98 5.23
CA HIS A 116 7.30 6.48 5.71
C HIS A 116 7.55 5.04 5.24
N ALA A 117 6.60 4.12 5.45
CA ALA A 117 6.73 2.75 4.97
C ALA A 117 6.84 2.69 3.44
N ALA A 118 6.07 3.48 2.69
CA ALA A 118 6.17 3.51 1.23
C ALA A 118 7.59 3.90 0.76
N ARG A 119 8.24 4.86 1.43
CA ARG A 119 9.64 5.24 1.16
C ARG A 119 10.66 4.19 1.61
N MET A 120 10.37 3.42 2.65
CA MET A 120 11.23 2.30 3.07
C MET A 120 11.19 1.12 2.10
N TYR A 121 10.03 0.85 1.49
CA TYR A 121 9.84 -0.26 0.56
C TYR A 121 10.02 0.11 -0.93
N GLY A 122 10.15 1.40 -1.25
CA GLY A 122 10.22 1.94 -2.61
C GLY A 122 11.23 3.08 -2.74
N ARG A 123 11.31 3.69 -3.93
CA ARG A 123 12.11 4.92 -4.15
C ARG A 123 11.42 6.18 -3.66
N GLY A 124 10.14 6.06 -3.32
CA GLY A 124 9.27 7.14 -2.92
C GLY A 124 7.91 6.61 -2.54
N GLY A 125 7.05 7.51 -2.06
CA GLY A 125 5.68 7.19 -1.69
C GLY A 125 4.78 8.39 -1.93
N GLU A 126 3.62 8.13 -2.52
CA GLU A 126 2.59 9.12 -2.79
C GLU A 126 1.31 8.73 -2.04
N LEU A 127 0.67 9.70 -1.39
CA LEU A 127 -0.59 9.47 -0.72
C LEU A 127 -1.70 9.42 -1.78
N ILE A 128 -2.34 8.27 -1.94
CA ILE A 128 -3.42 8.07 -2.92
C ILE A 128 -4.81 8.12 -2.27
N VAL A 129 -4.87 7.86 -0.97
CA VAL A 129 -6.07 8.06 -0.15
C VAL A 129 -5.63 8.90 1.05
N PRO A 130 -6.01 10.19 1.11
CA PRO A 130 -5.85 11.03 2.28
C PRO A 130 -6.45 10.38 3.53
N LYS A 131 -6.07 10.84 4.72
CA LYS A 131 -6.62 10.26 5.95
C LYS A 131 -8.15 10.30 5.96
N ILE A 132 -8.76 9.16 6.23
CA ILE A 132 -10.17 9.04 6.60
C ILE A 132 -10.26 8.59 8.06
N LYS A 133 -11.28 9.07 8.77
CA LYS A 133 -11.47 8.81 10.20
C LYS A 133 -12.85 8.25 10.46
N SER A 134 -12.94 7.21 11.28
CA SER A 134 -14.19 6.70 11.83
C SER A 134 -14.00 6.44 13.32
N GLY A 135 -14.75 7.17 14.15
CA GLY A 135 -14.63 7.14 15.60
C GLY A 135 -13.19 7.31 16.09
N ARG A 136 -12.61 6.20 16.54
CA ARG A 136 -11.30 6.09 17.18
C ARG A 136 -10.18 5.61 16.26
N VAL A 137 -10.49 5.33 15.00
CA VAL A 137 -9.55 4.83 13.97
C VAL A 137 -9.38 5.88 12.87
N THR A 138 -8.16 6.01 12.37
CA THR A 138 -7.79 6.81 11.20
C THR A 138 -6.96 5.95 10.26
N VAL A 139 -7.29 5.94 8.98
CA VAL A 139 -6.58 5.17 7.94
C VAL A 139 -6.17 6.11 6.82
N ALA A 140 -5.00 5.89 6.24
CA ALA A 140 -4.54 6.54 5.01
C ALA A 140 -3.84 5.49 4.12
N VAL A 141 -3.82 5.70 2.81
CA VAL A 141 -3.18 4.76 1.87
C VAL A 141 -2.15 5.48 1.02
N ALA A 142 -0.93 4.95 1.04
CA ALA A 142 0.15 5.41 0.17
C ALA A 142 0.48 4.35 -0.88
N ARG A 143 0.79 4.81 -2.09
CA ARG A 143 1.37 3.99 -3.15
C ARG A 143 2.89 4.18 -3.12
N LEU A 144 3.65 3.09 -3.06
CA LEU A 144 5.10 3.16 -3.22
C LEU A 144 5.47 3.25 -4.70
N VAL A 145 6.55 3.98 -5.00
CA VAL A 145 7.19 3.96 -6.31
C VAL A 145 8.17 2.77 -6.32
N PRO A 146 7.95 1.72 -7.14
CA PRO A 146 8.80 0.54 -7.12
C PRO A 146 10.25 0.90 -7.46
N HIS A 147 11.18 0.12 -6.91
CA HIS A 147 12.52 0.08 -7.49
C HIS A 147 12.39 -0.52 -8.89
N ALA A 148 12.98 0.14 -9.90
CA ALA A 148 13.04 -0.43 -11.24
C ALA A 148 13.66 -1.82 -11.14
N VAL A 149 12.86 -2.85 -11.42
CA VAL A 149 13.37 -4.20 -11.57
C VAL A 149 14.10 -4.21 -12.91
N ARG A 150 15.44 -4.22 -12.89
CA ARG A 150 16.19 -4.62 -14.08
C ARG A 150 15.82 -6.07 -14.33
N VAL A 151 15.15 -6.35 -15.43
CA VAL A 151 14.98 -7.72 -15.92
C VAL A 151 16.32 -8.13 -16.52
N PRO A 152 17.07 -9.08 -15.93
CA PRO A 152 18.26 -9.60 -16.59
C PRO A 152 17.82 -10.36 -17.83
N GLY A 153 18.29 -9.96 -19.02
CA GLY A 153 18.02 -10.67 -20.27
C GLY A 153 17.55 -9.84 -21.48
N ALA A 154 17.51 -8.51 -21.41
CA ALA A 154 17.43 -7.69 -22.62
C ALA A 154 18.84 -7.49 -23.22
N ALA A 155 19.48 -8.58 -23.65
CA ALA A 155 20.63 -8.52 -24.54
C ALA A 155 20.17 -9.04 -25.91
N ARG A 156 20.47 -8.21 -26.91
CA ARG A 156 20.16 -8.23 -28.35
C ARG A 156 19.88 -9.57 -29.00
#